data_AF-A0A5C7XCI9-F1
#
_entry.id   AF-A0A5C7XCI9-F1
#
_cell.length_a   1.000
_cell.length_b   1.000
_cell.length_c   1.000
_cell.angle_alpha   90.00
_cell.angle_beta   90.00
_cell.angle_gamma   90.00
#
_symmetry.space_group_name_H-M   'P 1'
#
loop_
_entity.id
_entity.type
_entity.pdbx_description
1 polymer ?
#
loop_
_entity_poly.entity_id
_entity_poly.type
_entity_poly.pdbx_seq_one_letter_code
_entity_poly.pdbx_strand_id
1 'polypeptide(L)'
;MTFLACVTIAMLAGELPELVFWSYWVASAITFIVYRRDKSAAIRYQSRTPEKTLHLLALVGGWPGAILAQRVFRHKSKKLSFQIIFSATVMLNCLAFAWLLSSLGATFLDLIVRSI
;
A
#
# COMPACT_ATOMS: atom_id res chain seq x y z
N MET A 1 7.13 -2.00 -6.52
CA MET A 1 7.99 -1.27 -7.48
C MET A 1 7.24 -1.04 -8.79
N THR A 2 6.77 -2.08 -9.48
CA THR A 2 5.95 -1.92 -10.70
C THR A 2 4.66 -1.11 -10.50
N PHE A 3 3.91 -1.31 -9.43
CA PHE A 3 2.70 -0.53 -9.18
C PHE A 3 2.97 0.95 -8.84
N LEU A 4 3.98 1.23 -7.99
CA LEU A 4 4.39 2.61 -7.73
C LEU A 4 4.83 3.31 -9.02
N ALA A 5 5.50 2.58 -9.92
CA ALA A 5 5.85 3.07 -11.24
C ALA A 5 4.60 3.39 -12.08
N CYS A 6 3.57 2.52 -12.07
CA CYS A 6 2.29 2.80 -12.73
C CYS A 6 1.58 4.02 -12.14
N VAL A 7 1.59 4.19 -10.81
CA VAL A 7 1.03 5.37 -10.14
C VAL A 7 1.77 6.65 -10.54
N THR A 8 3.11 6.63 -10.58
CA THR A 8 3.90 7.77 -11.08
C THR A 8 3.64 8.07 -12.55
N ILE A 9 3.50 7.05 -13.41
CA ILE A 9 3.22 7.26 -14.84
C ILE A 9 1.82 7.87 -15.03
N ALA A 10 0.83 7.39 -14.30
CA ALA A 10 -0.52 7.93 -14.35
C ALA A 10 -0.62 9.36 -13.79
N MET A 11 0.18 9.71 -12.76
CA MET A 11 0.33 11.11 -12.32
C MET A 11 0.98 11.98 -13.40
N LEU A 12 2.07 11.52 -14.03
CA LEU A 12 2.74 12.27 -15.10
C LEU A 12 1.85 12.44 -16.34
N ALA A 13 0.91 11.53 -16.57
CA ALA A 13 -0.11 11.64 -17.61
C ALA A 13 -1.19 12.69 -17.29
N GLY A 14 -1.22 13.26 -16.07
CA GLY A 14 -2.22 14.24 -15.64
C GLY A 14 -3.58 13.63 -15.26
N GLU A 15 -3.69 12.29 -15.28
CA GLU A 15 -4.93 11.54 -15.04
C GLU A 15 -5.21 11.35 -13.53
N LEU A 16 -4.27 11.73 -12.65
CA LEU A 16 -4.38 11.54 -11.21
C LEU A 16 -4.09 12.83 -10.42
N PRO A 17 -4.92 13.17 -9.41
CA PRO A 17 -4.65 14.25 -8.48
C PRO A 17 -3.36 14.02 -7.69
N GLU A 18 -2.59 15.08 -7.45
CA GLU A 18 -1.34 15.03 -6.66
C GLU A 18 -1.57 14.46 -5.24
N LEU A 19 -2.76 14.66 -4.68
CA LEU A 19 -3.15 14.12 -3.37
C LEU A 19 -3.12 12.58 -3.32
N VAL A 20 -3.56 11.92 -4.39
CA VAL A 20 -3.56 10.45 -4.48
C VAL A 20 -2.12 9.94 -4.52
N PHE A 21 -1.24 10.65 -5.24
CA PHE A 21 0.18 10.32 -5.29
C PHE A 21 0.85 10.42 -3.91
N TRP A 22 0.68 11.55 -3.20
CA TRP A 22 1.27 11.74 -1.89
C TRP A 22 0.75 10.75 -0.84
N SER A 23 -0.54 10.40 -0.88
CA SER A 23 -1.11 9.43 0.06
C SER A 23 -0.48 8.03 -0.08
N TYR A 24 -0.24 7.55 -1.30
CA TYR A 24 0.45 6.28 -1.55
C TYR A 24 1.91 6.26 -1.06
N TRP A 25 2.63 7.37 -1.24
CA TRP A 25 4.00 7.51 -0.75
C TRP A 25 4.08 7.54 0.77
N VAL A 26 3.23 8.34 1.42
CA VAL A 26 3.17 8.44 2.87
C VAL A 26 2.75 7.10 3.48
N ALA A 27 1.70 6.45 2.94
CA ALA A 27 1.27 5.14 3.40
C ALA A 27 2.38 4.08 3.25
N SER A 28 3.13 4.11 2.16
CA SER A 28 4.29 3.22 1.95
C SER A 28 5.39 3.45 2.99
N ALA A 29 5.74 4.70 3.27
CA ALA A 29 6.76 5.05 4.27
C ALA A 29 6.33 4.62 5.69
N ILE A 30 5.09 4.92 6.08
CA ILE A 30 4.53 4.51 7.38
C ILE A 30 4.57 2.99 7.52
N THR A 31 4.16 2.26 6.47
CA THR A 31 4.14 0.80 6.49
C THR A 31 5.54 0.20 6.65
N PHE A 32 6.54 0.78 6.00
CA PHE A 32 7.93 0.36 6.18
C PHE A 32 8.41 0.55 7.63
N ILE A 33 8.09 1.69 8.25
CA ILE A 33 8.45 1.98 9.64
C ILE A 33 7.75 1.02 10.60
N VAL A 34 6.46 0.73 10.38
CA VAL A 34 5.70 -0.22 11.20
C VAL A 34 6.30 -1.62 11.12
N TYR A 35 6.66 -2.09 9.93
CA TYR A 35 7.37 -3.37 9.79
C TYR A 35 8.75 -3.38 10.47
N ARG A 36 9.49 -2.28 10.41
CA ARG A 36 10.77 -2.16 11.12
C ARG A 36 10.57 -2.25 12.63
N ARG A 37 9.53 -1.60 13.17
CA ARG A 37 9.14 -1.69 14.58
C ARG A 37 8.72 -3.10 14.97
N ASP A 38 7.96 -3.81 14.12
CA ASP A 38 7.58 -5.21 14.34
C ASP A 38 8.81 -6.11 14.50
N LYS A 39 9.83 -5.93 13.64
CA LYS A 39 11.10 -6.66 13.78
C LYS A 39 11.82 -6.31 15.09
N SER A 40 11.88 -5.02 15.46
CA SER A 40 12.54 -4.60 16.69
C SER A 40 11.84 -5.14 17.94
N ALA A 41 10.51 -5.18 17.94
CA ALA A 41 9.70 -5.78 19.00
C ALA A 41 9.93 -7.30 19.10
N ALA A 42 10.07 -8.00 17.97
CA ALA A 42 10.39 -9.42 17.92
C ALA A 42 11.78 -9.75 18.49
N ILE A 43 12.76 -8.85 18.33
CA ILE A 43 14.12 -8.99 18.89
C ILE A 43 14.13 -8.66 20.39
N ARG A 44 13.30 -7.72 20.84
CA ARG A 44 13.23 -7.27 22.25
C ARG A 44 12.22 -8.03 23.11
N TYR A 45 11.68 -9.17 22.64
CA TYR A 45 10.60 -9.94 23.30
C TYR A 45 9.38 -9.09 23.73
N GLN A 46 9.09 -8.01 22.99
CA GLN A 46 7.92 -7.16 23.25
C GLN A 46 6.68 -7.68 22.50
N SER A 47 5.49 -7.18 22.86
CA SER A 47 4.25 -7.48 22.15
C SER A 47 4.40 -7.21 20.65
N ARG A 48 4.18 -8.26 19.86
CA ARG A 48 4.24 -8.20 18.40
C ARG A 48 3.05 -7.43 17.85
N THR A 49 3.25 -6.74 16.73
CA THR A 49 2.18 -6.02 16.06
C THR A 49 1.16 -7.02 15.49
N PRO A 50 -0.16 -6.82 15.70
CA PRO A 50 -1.18 -7.71 15.16
C PRO A 50 -1.08 -7.80 13.64
N GLU A 51 -1.20 -9.02 13.09
CA GLU A 51 -1.17 -9.24 11.64
C GLU A 51 -2.26 -8.43 10.91
N LYS A 52 -3.40 -8.20 11.57
CA LYS A 52 -4.49 -7.35 11.07
C LYS A 52 -4.02 -5.93 10.75
N THR A 53 -3.21 -5.30 11.59
CA THR A 53 -2.71 -3.93 11.38
C THR A 53 -1.79 -3.88 10.16
N LEU A 54 -0.96 -4.90 9.96
CA LEU A 54 -0.06 -4.99 8.81
C LEU A 54 -0.85 -5.15 7.50
N HIS A 55 -1.93 -5.94 7.51
CA HIS A 55 -2.83 -6.07 6.36
C HIS A 55 -3.63 -4.78 6.10
N LEU A 56 -4.06 -4.09 7.14
CA LEU A 56 -4.79 -2.82 7.00
C LEU A 56 -3.90 -1.73 6.40
N LEU A 57 -2.64 -1.63 6.82
CA LEU A 57 -1.66 -0.73 6.21
C LEU A 57 -1.36 -1.09 4.75
N ALA A 58 -1.27 -2.38 4.43
CA ALA A 58 -1.12 -2.83 3.05
C ALA A 58 -2.35 -2.43 2.20
N LEU A 59 -3.56 -2.57 2.75
CA LEU A 59 -4.81 -2.22 2.09
C LEU A 59 -4.95 -0.72 1.80
N VAL A 60 -4.50 0.15 2.71
CA VAL A 60 -4.57 1.63 2.55
C VAL A 60 -3.54 2.17 1.54
N GLY A 61 -2.76 1.30 0.89
CA GLY A 61 -1.78 1.69 -0.13
C GLY A 61 -0.33 1.59 0.34
N GLY A 62 -0.09 1.09 1.55
CA GLY A 62 1.23 0.87 2.10
C GLY A 62 1.92 -0.41 1.65
N TRP A 63 1.25 -1.23 0.84
CA TRP A 63 1.76 -2.51 0.36
C TRP A 63 3.13 -2.46 -0.35
N PRO A 64 3.53 -1.40 -1.09
CA PRO A 64 4.86 -1.34 -1.69
C PRO A 64 5.95 -1.26 -0.61
N GLY A 65 5.70 -0.47 0.44
CA GLY A 65 6.53 -0.38 1.64
C GLY A 65 6.56 -1.70 2.40
N ALA A 66 5.42 -2.42 2.47
CA ALA A 66 5.35 -3.75 3.07
C ALA A 66 6.21 -4.78 2.33
N ILE A 67 6.16 -4.83 0.98
CA ILE A 67 7.03 -5.74 0.19
C ILE A 67 8.50 -5.42 0.43
N LEU A 68 8.86 -4.14 0.41
CA LEU A 68 10.24 -3.73 0.65
C LEU A 68 10.68 -4.15 2.05
N ALA A 69 9.85 -3.92 3.05
CA ALA A 69 10.12 -4.33 4.42
C ALA A 69 10.21 -5.86 4.56
N GLN A 70 9.33 -6.63 3.94
CA GLN A 70 9.40 -8.10 3.93
C GLN A 70 10.71 -8.60 3.32
N ARG A 71 11.17 -8.00 2.21
CA ARG A 71 12.45 -8.35 1.56
C ARG A 71 13.66 -7.97 2.41
N VAL A 72 13.69 -6.75 2.94
CA VAL A 72 14.80 -6.23 3.76
C VAL A 72 14.91 -6.98 5.08
N PHE A 73 13.78 -7.23 5.74
CA PHE A 73 13.77 -7.84 7.06
C PHE A 73 13.71 -9.36 7.03
N ARG A 74 13.43 -9.98 5.87
CA ARG A 74 13.17 -11.43 5.68
C ARG A 74 12.19 -11.98 6.71
N HIS A 75 11.30 -11.12 7.21
CA HIS A 75 10.41 -11.40 8.33
C HIS A 75 8.99 -11.66 7.80
N LYS A 76 8.31 -12.69 8.31
CA LYS A 76 6.95 -13.12 7.91
C LYS A 76 6.74 -13.47 6.42
N SER A 77 7.81 -13.65 5.62
CA SER A 77 7.69 -14.06 4.20
C SER A 77 7.27 -15.52 3.99
N LYS A 78 7.45 -16.40 4.98
CA LYS A 78 7.14 -17.84 4.88
C LYS A 78 5.74 -18.23 5.36
N LYS A 79 4.99 -17.34 6.01
CA LYS A 79 3.67 -17.67 6.54
C LYS A 79 2.65 -17.55 5.42
N LEU A 80 2.14 -18.67 4.93
CA LEU A 80 1.25 -18.72 3.76
C LEU A 80 -0.04 -17.91 4.00
N SER A 81 -0.64 -18.00 5.18
CA SER A 81 -1.83 -17.22 5.53
C SER A 81 -1.61 -15.71 5.44
N PHE A 82 -0.42 -15.24 5.80
CA PHE A 82 -0.02 -13.84 5.67
C PHE A 82 0.12 -13.45 4.20
N GLN A 83 0.77 -14.28 3.38
CA GLN A 83 0.96 -14.02 1.95
C GLN A 83 -0.35 -14.03 1.17
N ILE A 84 -1.31 -14.90 1.52
CA ILE A 84 -2.62 -14.96 0.85
C ILE A 84 -3.39 -13.65 1.08
N ILE A 85 -3.53 -13.23 2.35
CA ILE A 85 -4.25 -11.98 2.67
C ILE A 85 -3.51 -10.78 2.07
N PHE A 86 -2.17 -10.77 2.15
CA PHE A 86 -1.37 -9.72 1.53
C PHE A 86 -1.58 -9.65 0.01
N SER A 87 -1.52 -10.78 -0.69
CA SER A 87 -1.76 -10.83 -2.13
C SER A 87 -3.18 -10.39 -2.50
N ALA A 88 -4.18 -10.77 -1.71
CA ALA A 88 -5.56 -10.31 -1.88
C ALA A 88 -5.67 -8.78 -1.74
N THR A 89 -5.01 -8.17 -0.74
CA THR A 89 -4.99 -6.71 -0.57
C THR A 89 -4.30 -5.98 -1.73
N VAL A 90 -3.25 -6.60 -2.30
CA VAL A 90 -2.56 -6.06 -3.49
C VAL A 90 -3.44 -6.16 -4.73
N MET A 91 -4.08 -7.30 -4.97
CA MET A 91 -5.04 -7.45 -6.08
C MET A 91 -6.18 -6.44 -5.98
N LEU A 92 -6.74 -6.25 -4.79
CA LEU A 92 -7.81 -5.27 -4.57
C LEU A 92 -7.33 -3.85 -4.89
N ASN A 93 -6.12 -3.47 -4.47
CA ASN A 93 -5.53 -2.17 -4.80
C ASN A 93 -5.30 -2.01 -6.30
N CYS A 94 -4.79 -3.04 -6.98
CA CYS A 94 -4.60 -3.00 -8.43
C CYS A 94 -5.92 -2.87 -9.18
N LEU A 95 -6.97 -3.58 -8.74
CA LEU A 95 -8.32 -3.48 -9.32
C LEU A 95 -8.93 -2.10 -9.06
N ALA A 96 -8.81 -1.57 -7.85
CA ALA A 96 -9.27 -0.23 -7.51
C ALA A 96 -8.54 0.84 -8.35
N PHE A 97 -7.24 0.69 -8.55
CA PHE A 97 -6.44 1.59 -9.38
C PHE A 97 -6.79 1.49 -10.87
N ALA A 98 -7.01 0.28 -11.39
CA ALA A 98 -7.47 0.07 -12.76
C ALA A 98 -8.87 0.66 -12.99
N TRP A 99 -9.76 0.53 -12.00
CA TRP A 99 -11.07 1.19 -12.00
C TRP A 99 -10.92 2.71 -11.98
N LEU A 100 -9.99 3.24 -11.18
CA LEU A 100 -9.71 4.67 -11.08
C LEU A 100 -9.27 5.27 -12.44
N LEU A 101 -8.44 4.53 -13.18
CA LEU A 101 -7.99 4.88 -14.53
C LEU A 101 -9.07 4.71 -15.61
N SER A 102 -10.17 4.02 -15.32
CA SER A 102 -11.30 3.94 -16.24
C SER A 102 -12.03 5.29 -16.30
N SER A 103 -12.72 5.57 -17.40
CA SER A 103 -13.51 6.80 -17.58
C SER A 103 -14.52 7.03 -16.45
N LEU A 104 -15.03 5.95 -15.85
CA LEU A 104 -15.94 6.01 -14.70
C LEU A 104 -15.25 6.48 -13.42
N GLY A 105 -14.02 6.02 -13.18
CA GLY A 105 -13.22 6.38 -12.00
C GLY A 105 -12.67 7.79 -12.08
N ALA A 106 -12.20 8.21 -13.26
CA ALA A 106 -11.73 9.57 -13.50
C ALA A 106 -12.83 10.61 -13.25
N THR A 107 -14.05 10.33 -13.74
CA THR A 107 -15.22 11.20 -13.51
C THR A 107 -15.56 11.28 -12.02
N PHE A 108 -15.51 10.16 -11.29
CA PHE A 108 -15.77 10.13 -9.85
C PHE A 108 -14.73 10.92 -9.04
N LEU A 109 -13.45 10.82 -9.39
CA LEU A 109 -12.39 11.61 -8.78
C LEU A 109 -12.58 13.11 -9.01
N ASP A 110 -12.90 13.51 -10.24
CA ASP A 110 -13.17 14.92 -10.57
C ASP A 110 -14.35 15.46 -9.75
N LEU A 111 -15.38 14.64 -9.54
CA LEU A 111 -16.55 14.98 -8.74
C LEU A 111 -16.21 15.17 -7.25
N ILE A 112 -15.35 14.31 -6.69
CA ILE A 112 -14.86 14.45 -5.31
C ILE A 112 -13.96 15.67 -5.16
N VAL A 113 -13.03 15.88 -6.07
CA VAL A 113 -12.09 17.02 -6.00
C VAL A 113 -12.83 18.35 -6.14
N ARG A 114 -13.85 18.43 -6.99
CA ARG A 114 -14.72 19.62 -7.11
C ARG A 114 -15.64 19.84 -5.90
N SER A 115 -15.88 18.80 -5.10
CA SER A 115 -16.75 18.82 -3.93
C SER A 115 -16.03 19.26 -2.64
N ILE A 116 -14.69 19.30 -2.64
CA ILE A 116 -13.85 19.73 -1.52
C ILE A 116 -13.43 21.17 -1.73
#